data_AF-A0A970LPH4-F1
#
_entry.id   AF-A0A970LPH4-F1
#
_cell.length_a   1.000
_cell.length_b   1.000
_cell.length_c   1.000
_cell.angle_alpha   90.00
_cell.angle_beta   90.00
_cell.angle_gamma   90.00
#
_symmetry.space_group_name_H-M   'P 1'
#
loop_
_entity.id
_entity.type
_entity.pdbx_description
1 polymer ?
#
loop_
_entity_poly.entity_id
_entity_poly.type
_entity_poly.pdbx_seq_one_letter_code
_entity_poly.pdbx_strand_id
1 'polypeptide(L)'
;MFARDFCKKWDIASYHCRERFASKKNEVALYTFINSQGQAWDWVVKKYCQPQSSNKEAEILTVLYTAGLTVPKLIAAADNYLVLEYIKGQNLLTWCEEQEKKTQGQTITQEVVTVLEQLAAWFVNCYRILDDFYGYSIALNDVNLRNFIAAERIYGLDFEDCR
;
A
#
# COMPACT_ATOMS: atom_id res chain seq x y z
N MET A 1 -19.27 -9.15 2.60
CA MET A 1 -19.34 -9.13 4.08
C MET A 1 -18.02 -9.70 4.58
N PHE A 2 -17.38 -9.10 5.59
CA PHE A 2 -16.13 -9.66 6.13
C PHE A 2 -16.39 -10.99 6.84
N ALA A 3 -15.39 -11.86 6.89
CA ALA A 3 -15.52 -13.17 7.53
C ALA A 3 -15.79 -13.00 9.04
N ARG A 4 -16.67 -13.85 9.61
CA ARG A 4 -17.03 -13.77 11.04
C ARG A 4 -15.81 -13.87 11.95
N ASP A 5 -14.87 -14.74 11.62
CA ASP A 5 -13.68 -14.94 12.43
C ASP A 5 -12.72 -13.74 12.36
N PHE A 6 -12.65 -13.07 11.21
CA PHE A 6 -11.96 -11.78 11.09
C PHE A 6 -12.61 -10.73 11.99
N CYS A 7 -13.94 -10.60 11.94
CA CYS A 7 -14.64 -9.64 12.80
C CYS A 7 -14.44 -9.93 14.29
N LYS A 8 -14.53 -11.20 14.70
CA LYS A 8 -14.28 -11.61 16.09
C LYS A 8 -12.85 -11.32 16.54
N LYS A 9 -11.85 -11.65 15.71
CA LYS A 9 -10.43 -11.46 16.03
C LYS A 9 -10.09 -10.00 16.34
N TRP A 10 -10.74 -9.07 15.64
CA TRP A 10 -10.48 -7.63 15.76
C TRP A 10 -11.59 -6.88 16.50
N ASP A 11 -12.48 -7.58 17.21
CA ASP A 11 -13.65 -7.02 17.91
C ASP A 11 -14.49 -6.07 17.05
N ILE A 12 -14.67 -6.35 15.76
CA ILE A 12 -15.42 -5.50 14.83
C ILE A 12 -16.92 -5.69 15.05
N ALA A 13 -17.57 -4.68 15.61
CA ALA A 13 -19.01 -4.62 15.80
C ALA A 13 -19.73 -4.07 14.56
N SER A 14 -19.14 -3.08 13.89
CA SER A 14 -19.66 -2.54 12.63
C SER A 14 -18.54 -1.97 11.76
N TYR A 15 -18.85 -1.76 10.48
CA TYR A 15 -17.91 -1.15 9.52
C TYR A 15 -18.68 -0.42 8.43
N HIS A 16 -18.06 0.60 7.83
CA HIS A 16 -18.61 1.29 6.67
C HIS A 16 -17.53 1.63 5.65
N CYS A 17 -17.89 1.58 4.37
CA CYS A 17 -17.01 1.96 3.27
C CYS A 17 -16.97 3.49 3.20
N ARG A 18 -15.80 4.08 3.41
CA ARG A 18 -15.59 5.52 3.40
C ARG A 18 -15.26 6.04 2.00
N GLU A 19 -14.38 5.34 1.29
CA GLU A 19 -13.90 5.74 -0.03
C GLU A 19 -13.61 4.50 -0.89
N ARG A 20 -13.83 4.60 -2.20
CA ARG A 20 -13.41 3.60 -3.18
C ARG A 20 -12.30 4.18 -4.02
N PHE A 21 -11.16 3.50 -4.09
CA PHE A 21 -10.02 3.92 -4.90
C PHE A 21 -10.15 3.38 -6.32
N ALA A 22 -9.69 4.19 -7.29
CA ALA A 22 -9.72 3.81 -8.69
C ALA A 22 -8.69 2.69 -8.98
N SER A 23 -9.20 1.50 -9.31
CA SER A 23 -8.38 0.34 -9.65
C SER A 23 -8.98 -0.37 -10.87
N LYS A 24 -8.11 -0.82 -11.78
CA LYS A 24 -8.50 -1.47 -13.04
C LYS A 24 -8.81 -2.95 -12.87
N LYS A 25 -8.11 -3.62 -11.95
CA LYS A 25 -8.16 -5.08 -11.76
C LYS A 25 -8.90 -5.48 -10.48
N ASN A 26 -8.80 -4.67 -9.43
CA ASN A 26 -9.23 -5.02 -8.08
C ASN A 26 -10.24 -4.01 -7.51
N GLU A 27 -11.07 -4.44 -6.56
CA GLU A 27 -11.88 -3.52 -5.76
C GLU A 27 -11.07 -3.08 -4.54
N VAL A 28 -10.62 -1.82 -4.52
CA VAL A 28 -9.85 -1.24 -3.41
C VAL A 28 -10.68 -0.17 -2.72
N ALA A 29 -10.87 -0.28 -1.41
CA ALA A 29 -11.67 0.67 -0.66
C ALA A 29 -11.15 0.88 0.76
N LEU A 30 -11.31 2.11 1.25
CA LEU A 30 -11.07 2.48 2.63
C LEU A 30 -12.31 2.17 3.47
N TYR A 31 -12.13 1.43 4.54
CA TYR A 31 -13.18 1.13 5.51
C TYR A 31 -12.82 1.70 6.87
N THR A 32 -13.82 2.26 7.53
CA THR A 32 -13.77 2.56 8.95
C THR A 32 -14.44 1.40 9.69
N PHE A 33 -13.68 0.77 10.59
CA PHE A 33 -14.11 -0.31 11.46
C PHE A 33 -14.36 0.25 12.86
N ILE A 34 -15.39 -0.25 13.55
CA ILE A 34 -15.80 0.21 14.87
C ILE A 34 -15.93 -1.01 15.78
N ASN A 35 -15.29 -0.96 16.95
CA ASN A 35 -15.37 -2.05 17.92
C ASN A 35 -16.60 -1.99 18.83
N SER A 36 -16.75 -3.01 19.68
CA SER A 36 -17.84 -3.10 20.67
C SER A 36 -17.86 -1.93 21.67
N GLN A 37 -16.73 -1.24 21.84
CA GLN A 37 -16.56 -0.07 22.72
C GLN A 37 -16.75 1.26 21.99
N GLY A 38 -17.05 1.24 20.69
CA GLY A 38 -17.23 2.45 19.88
C GLY A 38 -15.93 3.10 19.39
N GLN A 39 -14.77 2.49 19.60
CA GLN A 39 -13.50 2.97 19.05
C GLN A 39 -13.45 2.66 17.55
N ALA A 40 -12.99 3.63 16.76
CA ALA A 40 -12.93 3.53 15.31
C ALA A 40 -11.49 3.56 14.79
N TRP A 41 -11.22 2.79 13.74
CA TRP A 41 -9.96 2.80 13.00
C TRP A 41 -10.18 2.55 11.52
N ASP A 42 -9.22 2.98 10.69
CA ASP A 42 -9.30 2.92 9.24
C ASP A 42 -8.33 1.88 8.68
N TRP A 43 -8.82 1.00 7.79
CA TRP A 43 -8.00 0.06 7.01
C TRP A 43 -8.41 0.05 5.55
N VAL A 44 -7.45 -0.25 4.68
CA VAL A 44 -7.69 -0.48 3.25
C VAL A 44 -8.01 -1.95 3.03
N VAL A 45 -9.03 -2.20 2.23
CA VAL A 45 -9.42 -3.54 1.81
C VAL A 45 -9.28 -3.63 0.31
N LYS A 46 -8.37 -4.51 -0.15
CA LYS A 46 -8.13 -4.81 -1.55
C LYS A 46 -8.69 -6.20 -1.83
N LYS A 47 -9.78 -6.27 -2.61
CA LYS A 47 -10.37 -7.53 -3.08
C LYS A 47 -9.89 -7.83 -4.49
N TYR A 48 -9.43 -9.06 -4.68
CA TYR A 48 -8.81 -9.50 -5.92
C TYR A 48 -9.81 -10.27 -6.77
N CYS A 49 -9.78 -10.03 -8.08
CA CYS A 49 -10.49 -10.89 -9.02
C CYS A 49 -9.78 -12.26 -9.17
N GLN A 50 -8.47 -12.32 -8.94
CA GLN A 50 -7.65 -13.53 -9.03
C GLN A 50 -7.02 -13.87 -7.67
N PRO A 51 -7.44 -14.97 -7.00
CA PRO A 51 -6.91 -15.39 -5.70
C PRO A 51 -5.39 -15.64 -5.65
N GLN A 52 -4.75 -16.02 -6.76
CA GLN A 52 -3.31 -16.27 -6.78
C GLN A 52 -2.49 -14.99 -6.56
N SER A 53 -3.00 -13.85 -7.05
CA SER A 53 -2.36 -12.54 -6.89
C SER A 53 -2.36 -12.07 -5.44
N SER A 54 -3.41 -12.39 -4.66
CA SER A 54 -3.50 -11.98 -3.26
C SER A 54 -2.45 -12.67 -2.38
N ASN A 55 -2.21 -13.96 -2.60
CA ASN A 55 -1.23 -14.72 -1.82
C ASN A 55 0.20 -14.22 -2.05
N LYS A 56 0.57 -13.97 -3.31
CA LYS A 56 1.90 -13.45 -3.64
C LYS A 56 2.14 -12.07 -3.04
N GLU A 57 1.15 -11.17 -3.18
CA GLU A 57 1.24 -9.83 -2.59
C GLU A 57 1.30 -9.86 -1.06
N ALA A 58 0.54 -10.75 -0.41
CA ALA A 58 0.60 -10.92 1.04
C ALA A 58 1.99 -11.35 1.53
N GLU A 59 2.64 -12.29 0.82
CA GLU A 59 3.99 -12.75 1.14
C GLU A 59 5.01 -11.61 1.00
N ILE A 60 5.03 -10.95 -0.16
CA ILE A 60 5.95 -9.84 -0.44
C ILE A 60 5.76 -8.70 0.57
N LEU A 61 4.52 -8.29 0.84
CA LEU A 61 4.24 -7.25 1.85
C LEU A 61 4.75 -7.65 3.24
N THR A 62 4.57 -8.92 3.62
CA THR A 62 5.04 -9.42 4.93
C THR A 62 6.56 -9.39 5.01
N VAL A 63 7.26 -9.84 3.98
CA VAL A 63 8.73 -9.82 3.89
C VAL A 63 9.25 -8.39 4.01
N LEU A 64 8.74 -7.49 3.16
CA LEU A 64 9.19 -6.10 3.11
C LEU A 64 8.91 -5.36 4.42
N TYR A 65 7.71 -5.53 4.99
CA TYR A 65 7.34 -4.91 6.26
C TYR A 65 8.21 -5.41 7.41
N THR A 66 8.45 -6.73 7.49
CA THR A 66 9.27 -7.34 8.56
C THR A 66 10.73 -6.89 8.48
N ALA A 67 11.23 -6.65 7.28
CA ALA A 67 12.56 -6.08 7.04
C ALA A 67 12.64 -4.56 7.31
N GLY A 68 11.53 -3.91 7.68
CA GLY A 68 11.46 -2.49 8.02
C GLY A 68 11.32 -1.55 6.82
N LEU A 69 11.01 -2.06 5.63
CA LEU A 69 10.70 -1.21 4.48
C LEU A 69 9.35 -0.53 4.67
N THR A 70 9.22 0.69 4.15
CA THR A 70 7.97 1.44 4.17
C THR A 70 6.99 0.88 3.14
N VAL A 71 6.15 -0.03 3.61
CA VAL A 71 5.00 -0.63 2.91
C VAL A 71 3.82 -0.75 3.89
N PRO A 72 2.56 -0.85 3.43
CA PRO A 72 1.43 -1.08 4.33
C PRO A 72 1.59 -2.39 5.10
N LYS A 73 1.33 -2.35 6.42
CA LYS A 73 1.24 -3.57 7.20
C LYS A 73 0.08 -4.44 6.70
N LEU A 74 0.34 -5.73 6.49
CA LEU A 74 -0.71 -6.73 6.30
C LEU A 74 -1.41 -7.01 7.64
N ILE A 75 -2.68 -6.62 7.75
CA ILE A 75 -3.52 -6.84 8.94
C ILE A 75 -4.16 -8.23 8.90
N ALA A 76 -4.69 -8.60 7.74
CA ALA A 76 -5.27 -9.92 7.50
C ALA A 76 -5.21 -10.26 6.01
N ALA A 77 -5.08 -11.56 5.73
CA ALA A 77 -5.23 -12.12 4.40
C ALA A 77 -6.35 -13.17 4.42
N ALA A 78 -7.14 -13.19 3.34
CA ALA A 78 -8.12 -14.22 3.04
C ALA A 78 -8.00 -14.57 1.55
N ASP A 79 -8.67 -15.65 1.13
CA ASP A 79 -8.53 -16.21 -0.23
C ASP A 79 -8.64 -15.17 -1.36
N ASN A 80 -9.52 -14.18 -1.22
CA ASN A 80 -9.79 -13.18 -2.25
C ASN A 80 -9.67 -11.72 -1.79
N TYR A 81 -9.15 -11.45 -0.59
CA TYR A 81 -8.91 -10.08 -0.16
C TYR A 81 -7.78 -9.96 0.85
N LEU A 82 -7.11 -8.81 0.82
CA LEU A 82 -6.19 -8.37 1.85
C LEU A 82 -6.77 -7.18 2.60
N VAL A 83 -6.51 -7.14 3.91
CA VAL A 83 -6.75 -6.00 4.78
C VAL A 83 -5.39 -5.41 5.13
N LEU A 84 -5.20 -4.15 4.78
CA LEU A 84 -3.94 -3.43 4.87
C LEU A 84 -4.10 -2.21 5.77
N GLU A 85 -3.01 -1.83 6.41
CA GLU A 85 -2.89 -0.52 7.05
C GLU A 85 -3.24 0.60 6.08
N TYR A 86 -4.02 1.58 6.56
CA TYR A 86 -4.26 2.80 5.81
C TYR A 86 -3.11 3.78 6.01
N ILE A 87 -2.34 4.04 4.96
CA ILE A 87 -1.29 5.06 4.96
C ILE A 87 -1.92 6.40 4.62
N LYS A 88 -1.96 7.31 5.61
CA LYS A 88 -2.45 8.68 5.42
C LYS A 88 -1.41 9.50 4.67
N GLY A 89 -1.63 9.67 3.37
CA GLY A 89 -0.80 10.48 2.49
C GLY A 89 -1.44 10.66 1.13
N GLN A 90 -0.69 11.28 0.22
CA GLN A 90 -1.14 11.50 -1.15
C GLN A 90 -0.44 10.53 -2.10
N ASN A 91 -1.14 10.12 -3.15
CA ASN A 91 -0.52 9.43 -4.27
C ASN A 91 0.65 10.25 -4.84
N LEU A 92 1.82 9.64 -5.06
CA LEU A 92 3.01 10.37 -5.51
C LEU A 92 2.81 11.04 -6.88
N LEU A 93 2.01 10.46 -7.78
CA LEU A 93 1.67 11.11 -9.06
C LEU A 93 0.92 12.43 -8.83
N THR A 94 -0.14 12.40 -8.02
CA THR A 94 -0.94 13.61 -7.72
C THR A 94 -0.10 14.64 -6.98
N TRP A 95 0.78 14.19 -6.08
CA TRP A 95 1.72 15.06 -5.40
C TRP A 95 2.65 15.78 -6.40
N CYS A 96 3.23 15.06 -7.36
CA CYS A 96 4.07 15.65 -8.41
C CYS A 96 3.29 16.69 -9.24
N GLU A 97 2.07 16.36 -9.69
CA GLU A 97 1.22 17.29 -10.46
C GLU A 97 0.90 18.57 -9.68
N GLU A 98 0.74 18.50 -8.36
CA GLU A 98 0.56 19.68 -7.51
C GLU A 98 1.82 20.53 -7.40
N GLN A 99 2.99 19.90 -7.28
CA GLN A 99 4.26 20.62 -7.23
C GLN A 99 4.53 21.35 -8.53
N GLU A 100 4.30 20.71 -9.68
CA GLU A 100 4.42 21.34 -11.00
C GLU A 100 3.55 22.59 -11.16
N LYS A 101 2.30 22.53 -10.65
CA LYS A 101 1.36 23.66 -10.66
C LYS A 101 1.83 24.80 -9.77
N LYS A 102 2.35 24.49 -8.57
CA LYS A 102 2.80 25.49 -7.59
C LYS A 102 4.01 26.28 -8.09
N THR A 103 4.91 25.62 -8.82
CA THR A 103 6.19 26.21 -9.24
C THR A 103 6.16 26.85 -10.62
N GLN A 104 4.97 26.98 -11.23
CA GLN A 104 4.79 27.51 -12.59
C GLN A 104 5.71 26.84 -13.63
N GLY A 105 6.00 25.54 -13.46
CA GLY A 105 6.88 24.77 -14.34
C GLY A 105 8.37 24.73 -13.93
N GLN A 106 8.78 25.36 -12.82
CA GLN A 106 10.10 25.08 -12.21
C GLN A 106 10.06 23.75 -11.45
N THR A 107 10.48 22.67 -12.10
CA THR A 107 10.20 21.31 -11.62
C THR A 107 11.09 20.83 -10.49
N ILE A 108 12.25 21.45 -10.27
CA ILE A 108 13.27 20.97 -9.32
C ILE A 108 13.34 21.92 -8.12
N THR A 109 12.53 21.63 -7.11
CA THR A 109 12.64 22.22 -5.77
C THR A 109 13.40 21.27 -4.85
N GLN A 110 13.91 21.78 -3.72
CA GLN A 110 14.55 20.93 -2.71
C GLN A 110 13.59 19.84 -2.18
N GLU A 111 12.30 20.14 -2.09
CA GLU A 111 11.26 19.20 -1.69
C GLU A 111 11.14 18.05 -2.69
N VAL A 112 11.10 18.34 -3.98
CA VAL A 112 11.08 17.34 -5.06
C VAL A 112 12.35 16.49 -5.04
N VAL A 113 13.53 17.11 -4.89
CA VAL A 113 14.80 16.37 -4.77
C VAL A 113 14.76 15.39 -3.59
N THR A 114 14.29 15.84 -2.43
CA THR A 114 14.19 15.01 -1.23
C THR A 114 13.26 13.81 -1.43
N VAL A 115 12.12 14.01 -2.09
CA VAL A 115 11.18 12.93 -2.41
C VAL A 115 11.78 11.92 -3.39
N LEU A 116 12.51 12.39 -4.40
CA LEU A 116 13.20 11.51 -5.36
C LEU A 116 14.32 10.70 -4.71
N GLU A 117 15.09 11.31 -3.79
CA GLU A 117 16.10 10.60 -3.00
C GLU A 117 15.48 9.51 -2.13
N GLN A 118 14.35 9.80 -1.47
CA GLN A 118 13.60 8.81 -0.69
C GLN A 118 13.07 7.67 -1.56
N LEU A 119 12.54 7.98 -2.75
CA LEU A 119 12.06 6.98 -3.70
C LEU A 119 13.22 6.10 -4.21
N ALA A 120 14.36 6.69 -4.55
CA ALA A 120 15.55 5.95 -4.96
C ALA A 120 16.05 5.02 -3.85
N ALA A 121 16.16 5.54 -2.62
CA ALA A 121 16.52 4.74 -1.44
C ALA A 121 15.51 3.61 -1.19
N TRP A 122 14.22 3.86 -1.42
CA TRP A 122 13.18 2.84 -1.31
C TRP A 122 13.41 1.70 -2.30
N PHE A 123 13.67 1.99 -3.58
CA PHE A 123 13.94 0.95 -4.59
C PHE A 123 15.18 0.12 -4.24
N VAL A 124 16.30 0.78 -3.88
CA VAL A 124 17.54 0.08 -3.52
C VAL A 124 17.30 -0.89 -2.36
N ASN A 125 16.59 -0.45 -1.32
CA ASN A 125 16.28 -1.31 -0.18
C ASN A 125 15.29 -2.42 -0.54
N CYS A 126 14.27 -2.13 -1.35
CA CYS A 126 13.29 -3.10 -1.81
C CYS A 126 13.96 -4.25 -2.56
N TYR A 127 14.75 -3.95 -3.60
CA TYR A 127 15.44 -4.97 -4.38
C TYR A 127 16.43 -5.78 -3.54
N ARG A 128 17.19 -5.12 -2.65
CA ARG A 128 18.10 -5.82 -1.73
C ARG A 128 17.35 -6.80 -0.82
N ILE A 129 16.26 -6.36 -0.19
CA ILE A 129 15.46 -7.20 0.72
C ILE A 129 14.87 -8.41 -0.02
N LEU A 130 14.34 -8.21 -1.23
CA LEU A 130 13.75 -9.29 -2.01
C LEU A 130 14.83 -10.28 -2.48
N ASP A 131 15.98 -9.81 -2.94
CA ASP A 131 17.09 -10.67 -3.35
C ASP A 131 17.64 -11.47 -2.16
N ASP A 132 17.82 -10.82 -0.99
CA ASP A 132 18.24 -11.47 0.26
C ASP A 132 17.26 -12.57 0.71
N PHE A 133 15.94 -12.36 0.53
CA PHE A 133 14.91 -13.31 0.96
C PHE A 133 14.70 -14.47 -0.01
N TYR A 134 14.61 -14.18 -1.31
CA TYR A 134 14.29 -15.19 -2.34
C TYR A 134 15.54 -15.89 -2.89
N GLY A 135 16.72 -15.29 -2.75
CA GLY A 135 17.97 -15.78 -3.34
C GLY A 135 18.06 -15.56 -4.86
N TYR A 136 17.16 -14.75 -5.42
CA TYR A 136 17.17 -14.31 -6.81
C TYR A 136 16.47 -12.96 -6.95
N SER A 137 16.78 -12.26 -8.02
CA SER A 137 16.25 -10.92 -8.25
C SER A 137 14.79 -10.96 -8.69
N ILE A 138 13.93 -10.29 -7.93
CA ILE A 138 12.52 -10.05 -8.28
C ILE A 138 12.40 -8.70 -8.98
N ALA A 139 11.67 -8.66 -10.10
CA ALA A 139 11.27 -7.43 -10.76
C ALA A 139 9.87 -7.00 -10.31
N LEU A 140 9.70 -5.72 -9.92
CA LEU A 140 8.40 -5.17 -9.51
C LEU A 140 7.37 -5.12 -10.66
N ASN A 141 7.84 -4.98 -11.90
CA ASN A 141 7.08 -4.90 -13.17
C ASN A 141 6.06 -3.76 -13.33
N ASP A 142 5.30 -3.39 -12.29
CA ASP A 142 4.35 -2.26 -12.33
C ASP A 142 4.88 -1.04 -11.54
N VAL A 143 6.01 -0.49 -12.02
CA VAL A 143 6.60 0.69 -11.41
C VAL A 143 5.94 1.95 -11.97
N ASN A 144 4.90 2.41 -11.28
CA ASN A 144 4.20 3.66 -11.58
C ASN A 144 4.17 4.55 -10.34
N LEU A 145 4.29 5.88 -10.50
CA LEU A 145 4.19 6.84 -9.38
C LEU A 145 2.89 6.68 -8.58
N ARG A 146 1.84 6.16 -9.21
CA ARG A 146 0.58 5.89 -8.52
C ARG A 146 0.65 4.76 -7.48
N ASN A 147 1.65 3.90 -7.56
CA ASN A 147 1.87 2.80 -6.62
C ASN A 147 2.75 3.24 -5.44
N PHE A 148 2.91 4.56 -5.26
CA PHE A 148 3.61 5.15 -4.12
C PHE A 148 2.74 6.17 -3.42
N ILE A 149 2.83 6.21 -2.09
CA ILE A 149 2.23 7.26 -1.27
C ILE A 149 3.34 8.15 -0.71
N ALA A 150 3.23 9.45 -1.00
CA ALA A 150 3.96 10.51 -0.33
C ALA A 150 3.25 10.86 0.99
N ALA A 151 3.86 10.49 2.11
CA ALA A 151 3.44 10.83 3.47
C ALA A 151 4.66 11.41 4.21
N GLU A 152 4.87 11.06 5.48
CA GLU A 152 6.12 11.36 6.20
C GLU A 152 7.35 10.72 5.54
N ARG A 153 7.13 9.62 4.81
CA ARG A 153 8.09 8.89 3.98
C ARG A 153 7.38 8.41 2.72
N ILE A 154 8.15 7.89 1.77
CA ILE A 154 7.60 7.18 0.60
C ILE A 154 7.23 5.75 0.98
N TYR A 155 5.97 5.39 0.77
CA TYR A 155 5.47 4.03 0.94
C TYR A 155 5.21 3.41 -0.42
N GLY A 156 5.74 2.21 -0.66
CA GLY A 156 5.41 1.43 -1.85
C GLY A 156 4.17 0.58 -1.65
N LEU A 157 3.35 0.49 -2.69
CA LEU A 157 2.12 -0.27 -2.78
C LEU A 157 2.18 -1.23 -3.97
N ASP A 158 1.19 -2.11 -4.03
CA ASP A 158 0.83 -2.90 -5.22
C ASP A 158 1.95 -3.82 -5.74
N PHE A 159 2.03 -5.01 -5.14
CA PHE A 159 3.08 -5.99 -5.45
C PHE A 159 2.58 -7.20 -6.26
N GLU A 160 1.34 -7.16 -6.75
CA GLU A 160 0.70 -8.29 -7.44
C GLU A 160 1.40 -8.72 -8.72
N ASP A 161 2.08 -7.79 -9.41
CA ASP A 161 2.74 -8.03 -10.69
C ASP A 161 4.24 -8.36 -10.53
N CYS A 162 4.76 -8.45 -9.30
CA CYS A 162 6.16 -8.82 -9.05
C CYS A 162 6.48 -10.19 -9.66
N ARG A 163 7.70 -10.40 -10.20
CA ARG A 163 8.15 -11.68 -10.78
C ARG A 163 9.58 -12.02 -10.44
#